data_AF-A0A9D4YT42-F1
#
_entry.id   AF-A0A9D4YT42-F1
#
_cell.length_a   1.000
_cell.length_b   1.000
_cell.length_c   1.000
_cell.angle_alpha   90.00
_cell.angle_beta   90.00
_cell.angle_gamma   90.00
#
_symmetry.space_group_name_H-M   'P 1'
#
loop_
_entity.id
_entity.type
_entity.pdbx_description
1 polymer ?
#
loop_
_entity_poly.entity_id
_entity_poly.type
_entity_poly.pdbx_seq_one_letter_code
_entity_poly.pdbx_strand_id
1 'polypeptide(L)'
;MASRQAPSRRPQRATAGAFGTNKAYADFMNGNGAQGYELSDDQYAANQLPAVRVDLNKLKVQTLRKYTKQYEVPNVHPTSSKEDIARAVTEHWNSVQITEEAVLQNLSKVRHRH
;
A
#
# COMPACT_ATOMS: atom_id res chain seq x y z
N MET A 1 -48.74 17.24 -33.46
CA MET A 1 -48.89 16.92 -32.02
C MET A 1 -47.50 16.81 -31.42
N ALA A 2 -47.05 17.88 -30.74
CA ALA A 2 -45.68 18.03 -30.24
C ALA A 2 -45.56 17.52 -28.80
N SER A 3 -44.73 16.51 -28.55
CA SER A 3 -44.39 16.02 -27.21
C SER A 3 -43.12 16.71 -26.70
N ARG A 4 -43.28 17.41 -25.57
CA ARG A 4 -42.30 18.27 -24.91
C ARG A 4 -41.30 17.42 -24.11
N GLN A 5 -40.01 17.57 -24.39
CA GLN A 5 -38.92 17.04 -23.56
C GLN A 5 -38.76 17.91 -22.31
N ALA A 6 -38.83 17.30 -21.12
CA ALA A 6 -38.59 17.96 -19.84
C ALA A 6 -37.09 17.92 -19.49
N PRO A 7 -36.46 19.04 -19.09
CA PRO A 7 -35.06 19.04 -18.67
C PRO A 7 -34.91 18.53 -17.22
N SER A 8 -34.23 17.40 -17.05
CA SER A 8 -33.88 16.83 -15.74
C SER A 8 -32.73 17.64 -15.10
N ARG A 9 -33.05 18.43 -14.07
CA ARG A 9 -32.07 19.16 -13.25
C ARG A 9 -31.51 18.24 -12.19
N ARG A 10 -30.28 17.78 -12.37
CA ARG A 10 -29.51 17.05 -11.36
C ARG A 10 -29.15 18.00 -10.21
N PRO A 11 -29.39 17.65 -8.93
CA PRO A 11 -29.00 18.50 -7.81
C PRO A 11 -27.47 18.57 -7.70
N GLN A 12 -26.92 19.79 -7.74
CA GLN A 12 -25.53 20.07 -7.39
C GLN A 12 -25.35 19.93 -5.87
N ARG A 13 -24.37 19.13 -5.45
CA ARG A 13 -23.94 19.06 -4.05
C ARG A 13 -23.22 20.37 -3.71
N ALA A 14 -23.79 21.16 -2.81
CA ALA A 14 -23.16 22.36 -2.27
C ALA A 14 -21.90 21.97 -1.47
N THR A 15 -20.75 22.54 -1.83
CA THR A 15 -19.55 22.58 -0.99
C THR A 15 -19.75 23.63 0.09
N ALA A 16 -20.13 23.23 1.30
CA ALA A 16 -20.07 24.08 2.47
C ALA A 16 -18.62 24.20 2.93
N GLY A 17 -17.97 25.29 2.52
CA GLY A 17 -16.76 25.78 3.18
C GLY A 17 -17.10 26.43 4.52
N ALA A 18 -16.12 26.35 5.43
CA ALA A 18 -15.95 27.17 6.62
C ALA A 18 -16.89 26.92 7.82
N PHE A 19 -16.48 26.00 8.71
CA PHE A 19 -16.77 26.09 10.14
C PHE A 19 -15.52 25.74 10.97
N GLY A 20 -14.85 26.79 11.48
CA GLY A 20 -14.18 26.81 12.78
C GLY A 20 -12.85 26.08 12.97
N THR A 21 -11.73 26.62 12.47
CA THR A 21 -10.37 26.10 12.74
C THR A 21 -9.37 27.11 13.31
N ASN A 22 -9.81 28.22 13.94
CA ASN A 22 -8.87 29.25 14.40
C ASN A 22 -8.77 29.46 15.93
N LYS A 23 -9.35 28.59 16.76
CA LYS A 23 -9.18 28.69 18.23
C LYS A 23 -8.30 27.59 18.84
N ALA A 24 -8.21 26.41 18.22
CA ALA A 24 -7.45 25.28 18.76
C ALA A 24 -5.93 25.38 18.57
N TYR A 25 -5.44 26.20 17.63
CA TYR A 25 -4.00 26.31 17.35
C TYR A 25 -3.27 27.28 18.31
N ALA A 26 -3.98 28.28 18.84
CA ALA A 26 -3.39 29.29 19.72
C ALA A 26 -3.16 28.78 21.16
N ASP A 27 -4.04 27.89 21.66
CA ASP A 27 -3.89 27.31 23.00
C ASP A 27 -2.81 26.21 23.08
N PHE A 28 -2.42 25.59 21.96
CA PHE A 28 -1.34 24.59 21.94
C PHE A 28 0.06 25.21 22.02
N MET A 29 0.24 26.43 21.50
CA MET A 29 1.55 27.09 21.42
C MET A 29 2.01 27.75 22.73
N ASN A 30 1.12 27.95 23.70
CA ASN A 30 1.42 28.68 24.95
C ASN A 30 1.53 27.77 26.19
N GLY A 31 1.41 26.45 26.00
CA GLY A 31 1.47 25.45 27.05
C GLY A 31 2.84 24.78 27.15
N ASN A 32 3.82 25.54 27.65
CA ASN A 32 4.81 25.03 28.58
C ASN A 32 5.66 23.80 28.15
N GLY A 33 6.92 24.07 27.81
CA GLY A 33 8.03 23.22 28.26
C GLY A 33 8.70 22.39 27.18
N ALA A 34 9.95 22.76 26.91
CA ALA A 34 10.96 21.90 26.34
C ALA A 34 10.95 20.52 27.03
N GLN A 35 10.48 19.50 26.31
CA GLN A 35 10.81 18.12 26.59
C GLN A 35 11.49 17.62 25.33
N GLY A 36 12.81 17.42 25.43
CA GLY A 36 13.57 16.72 24.41
C GLY A 36 12.94 15.35 24.24
N TYR A 37 12.26 15.17 23.12
CA TYR A 37 11.80 13.86 22.68
C TYR A 37 13.05 13.07 22.26
N GLU A 38 13.75 12.49 23.22
CA GLU A 38 14.42 11.21 22.97
C GLU A 38 13.30 10.22 22.64
N LEU A 39 12.99 10.10 21.35
CA LEU A 39 12.25 8.98 20.82
C LEU A 39 13.13 7.74 21.07
N SER A 40 12.95 7.11 22.23
CA SER A 40 13.51 5.80 22.52
C SER A 40 13.16 4.85 21.35
N ASP A 41 14.13 4.12 20.82
CA ASP A 41 13.96 3.11 19.77
C ASP A 41 12.79 2.14 20.06
N ASP A 42 12.49 1.92 21.34
CA ASP A 42 11.37 1.10 21.82
C ASP A 42 9.98 1.61 21.36
N GLN A 43 9.81 2.92 21.16
CA GLN A 43 8.54 3.50 20.70
C GLN A 43 8.33 3.34 19.18
N TYR A 44 9.41 3.19 18.40
CA TYR A 44 9.31 2.86 16.97
C TYR A 44 8.83 1.42 16.75
N ALA A 45 9.21 0.48 17.62
CA ALA A 45 8.74 -0.91 17.54
C ALA A 45 7.24 -1.03 17.87
N ALA A 46 6.75 -0.27 18.85
CA ALA A 46 5.36 -0.35 19.32
C ALA A 46 4.32 0.18 18.33
N ASN A 47 4.70 1.08 17.41
CA ASN A 47 3.82 1.66 16.40
C ASN A 47 3.94 1.01 15.01
N GLN A 48 4.65 -0.12 14.89
CA GLN A 48 4.65 -0.89 13.65
C GLN A 48 3.27 -1.53 13.45
N LEU A 49 2.41 -0.84 12.69
CA LEU A 49 1.23 -1.45 12.11
C LEU A 49 1.66 -2.76 11.45
N PRO A 50 0.90 -3.86 11.63
CA PRO A 50 1.25 -5.12 10.98
C PRO A 50 1.35 -4.85 9.48
N ALA A 51 2.53 -5.08 8.91
CA ALA A 51 2.77 -4.84 7.51
C ALA A 51 1.71 -5.58 6.69
N VAL A 52 0.87 -4.83 5.97
CA VAL A 52 -0.22 -5.40 5.19
C VAL A 52 0.40 -6.35 4.16
N ARG A 53 0.25 -7.66 4.40
CA ARG A 53 0.78 -8.68 3.51
C ARG A 53 -0.07 -8.72 2.24
N VAL A 54 0.61 -8.78 1.10
CA VAL A 54 -0.05 -8.92 -0.20
C VAL A 54 -0.64 -10.32 -0.30
N ASP A 55 -1.92 -10.41 -0.65
CA ASP A 55 -2.58 -11.69 -0.93
C ASP A 55 -2.19 -12.20 -2.33
N LEU A 56 -1.29 -13.19 -2.35
CA LEU A 56 -0.75 -13.78 -3.58
C LEU A 56 -1.80 -14.60 -4.35
N ASN A 57 -2.90 -15.02 -3.72
CA ASN A 57 -3.97 -15.77 -4.41
C ASN A 57 -4.75 -14.92 -5.41
N LYS A 58 -4.77 -13.59 -5.19
CA LYS A 58 -5.38 -12.62 -6.09
C LYS A 58 -4.57 -12.40 -7.37
N LEU A 59 -3.32 -12.84 -7.42
CA LEU A 59 -2.49 -12.73 -8.62
C LEU A 59 -2.91 -13.76 -9.68
N LYS A 60 -2.65 -13.41 -10.95
CA LYS A 60 -2.84 -14.32 -12.08
C LYS A 60 -1.81 -15.44 -12.03
N VAL A 61 -2.20 -16.65 -12.46
CA VAL A 61 -1.30 -17.82 -12.50
C VAL A 61 -0.04 -17.55 -13.35
N GLN A 62 -0.17 -16.78 -14.43
CA GLN A 62 0.97 -16.38 -15.26
C GLN A 62 1.98 -15.51 -14.51
N THR A 63 1.50 -14.61 -13.65
CA THR A 63 2.37 -13.77 -12.80
C THR A 63 3.13 -14.63 -11.79
N LEU A 64 2.44 -15.58 -11.15
CA LEU A 64 3.06 -16.51 -10.21
C LEU A 64 4.11 -17.39 -10.92
N ARG A 65 3.81 -17.91 -12.11
CA ARG A 65 4.78 -18.69 -12.92
C ARG A 65 5.96 -17.86 -13.38
N LYS A 66 5.76 -16.58 -13.69
CA LYS A 66 6.87 -15.67 -14.01
C LYS A 66 7.80 -15.51 -12.81
N TYR A 67 7.23 -15.34 -11.62
CA TYR A 67 8.00 -15.26 -10.37
C TYR A 67 8.81 -16.54 -10.14
N THR A 68 8.18 -17.73 -10.24
CA THR A 68 8.89 -19.00 -10.01
C THR A 68 10.03 -19.22 -10.99
N LYS A 69 9.89 -18.76 -12.23
CA LYS A 69 10.93 -18.84 -13.26
C LYS A 69 12.05 -17.81 -13.05
N GLN A 70 11.72 -16.62 -12.55
CA GLN A 70 12.69 -15.54 -12.35
C GLN A 70 13.57 -15.76 -11.11
N TYR A 71 12.99 -16.34 -10.05
CA TYR A 71 13.67 -16.56 -8.77
C TYR A 71 13.97 -18.04 -8.50
N GLU A 72 13.82 -18.89 -9.53
CA GLU A 72 14.14 -20.33 -9.47
C GLU A 72 13.53 -21.03 -8.24
N VAL A 73 12.23 -20.76 -7.99
CA VAL A 73 11.53 -21.29 -6.82
C VAL A 73 11.52 -22.83 -6.90
N PRO A 74 12.04 -23.53 -5.87
CA PRO A 74 12.16 -24.98 -5.91
C PRO A 74 10.79 -25.66 -5.92
N ASN A 75 10.75 -26.90 -6.44
CA ASN A 75 9.60 -27.81 -6.37
C ASN A 75 8.31 -27.35 -7.09
N VAL A 76 8.39 -26.38 -8.02
CA VAL A 76 7.23 -25.98 -8.84
C VAL A 76 7.25 -26.73 -10.17
N HIS A 77 6.32 -27.67 -10.35
CA HIS A 77 6.19 -28.41 -11.61
C HIS A 77 5.40 -27.59 -12.66
N PRO A 78 5.67 -27.75 -13.97
CA PRO A 78 4.90 -27.07 -15.02
C PRO A 78 3.39 -27.33 -14.95
N THR A 79 2.98 -28.53 -14.52
CA THR A 79 1.56 -28.92 -14.39
C THR A 79 0.97 -28.65 -13.01
N SER A 80 1.71 -28.04 -12.09
CA SER A 80 1.20 -27.70 -10.75
C SER A 80 -0.05 -26.81 -10.83
N SER A 81 -0.97 -27.02 -9.88
CA SER A 81 -2.18 -26.22 -9.78
C SER A 81 -1.85 -24.77 -9.39
N LYS A 82 -2.80 -23.84 -9.60
CA LYS A 82 -2.61 -22.45 -9.19
C LYS A 82 -2.34 -22.34 -7.68
N GLU A 83 -3.01 -23.15 -6.88
CA GLU A 83 -2.89 -23.14 -5.42
C GLU A 83 -1.52 -23.64 -4.95
N ASP A 84 -0.98 -24.68 -5.59
CA ASP A 84 0.34 -25.21 -5.26
C ASP A 84 1.44 -24.20 -5.61
N ILE A 85 1.31 -23.55 -6.77
CA ILE A 85 2.24 -22.48 -7.18
C ILE A 85 2.14 -21.32 -6.19
N ALA A 86 0.93 -20.90 -5.80
CA ALA A 86 0.75 -19.81 -4.85
C ALA A 86 1.36 -20.14 -3.49
N ARG A 87 1.19 -21.37 -2.99
CA ARG A 87 1.82 -21.84 -1.75
C ARG A 87 3.34 -21.80 -1.83
N ALA A 88 3.95 -22.39 -2.86
CA ALA A 88 5.40 -22.38 -3.04
C ALA A 88 5.98 -20.96 -3.17
N VAL A 89 5.29 -20.07 -3.90
CA VAL A 89 5.69 -18.66 -4.00
C VAL A 89 5.56 -17.96 -2.65
N THR A 90 4.54 -18.26 -1.86
CA THR A 90 4.36 -17.66 -0.52
C THR A 90 5.47 -18.08 0.42
N GLU A 91 5.81 -19.36 0.46
CA GLU A 91 6.90 -19.90 1.28
C GLU A 91 8.24 -19.26 0.90
N HIS A 92 8.54 -19.22 -0.39
CA HIS A 92 9.75 -18.58 -0.90
C HIS A 92 9.78 -17.08 -0.59
N TRP A 93 8.67 -16.37 -0.80
CA TRP A 93 8.57 -14.94 -0.52
C TRP A 93 8.85 -14.62 0.95
N ASN A 94 8.41 -15.48 1.87
CA ASN A 94 8.61 -15.29 3.30
C ASN A 94 10.03 -15.67 3.78
N SER A 95 10.74 -16.51 3.03
CA SER A 95 12.12 -16.91 3.37
C SER A 95 13.18 -16.00 2.78
N VAL A 96 12.88 -15.31 1.67
CA VAL A 96 13.82 -14.39 1.03
C VAL A 96 14.05 -13.16 1.91
N GLN A 97 15.31 -12.97 2.31
CA GLN A 97 15.77 -11.73 2.92
C GLN A 97 16.13 -10.74 1.82
N ILE A 98 15.44 -9.60 1.80
CA ILE A 98 15.72 -8.52 0.86
C ILE A 98 16.34 -7.37 1.64
N THR A 99 17.53 -6.94 1.23
CA THR A 99 18.18 -5.76 1.81
C THR A 99 17.52 -4.49 1.28
N GLU A 100 17.46 -3.46 2.12
CA GLU A 100 16.91 -2.16 1.72
C GLU A 100 17.63 -1.58 0.49
N GLU A 101 18.96 -1.72 0.44
CA GLU A 101 19.77 -1.28 -0.70
C GLU A 101 19.30 -1.93 -2.02
N ALA A 102 19.05 -3.25 -2.00
CA ALA A 102 18.57 -3.96 -3.18
C ALA A 102 17.17 -3.48 -3.61
N VAL A 103 16.29 -3.13 -2.67
CA VAL A 103 14.97 -2.56 -2.99
C VAL A 103 15.14 -1.20 -3.67
N LEU A 104 15.94 -0.31 -3.09
CA LEU A 104 16.15 1.05 -3.60
C LEU A 104 16.77 1.04 -5.00
N GLN A 105 17.77 0.19 -5.23
CA GLN A 105 18.38 0.01 -6.55
C GLN A 105 17.37 -0.50 -7.60
N ASN A 106 16.45 -1.38 -7.22
CA ASN A 106 15.44 -1.89 -8.14
C ASN A 106 14.35 -0.85 -8.45
N LEU A 107 13.90 -0.10 -7.44
CA LEU A 107 12.92 0.98 -7.64
C LEU A 107 13.48 2.12 -8.50
N SER A 108 14.76 2.48 -8.33
CA SER A 108 15.38 3.51 -9.16
C SER A 108 15.47 3.08 -10.64
N LYS A 109 15.77 1.81 -10.93
CA LYS A 109 15.76 1.26 -12.29
C LYS A 109 14.38 1.31 -12.95
N VAL A 110 13.31 1.12 -12.18
CA VAL A 110 11.93 1.19 -12.69
C VAL A 110 11.54 2.64 -13.01
N ARG A 111 11.96 3.61 -12.18
CA ARG A 111 11.66 5.04 -12.37
C ARG A 111 12.22 5.63 -13.67
N HIS A 112 13.33 5.11 -14.19
CA HIS A 112 13.97 5.62 -15.42
C HIS A 112 13.45 4.99 -16.71
N ARG A 113 12.55 3.99 -16.62
CA ARG A 113 11.97 3.31 -17.79
C ARG A 113 10.65 3.94 -18.27
N HIS A 114 10.18 4.98 -17.58
CA HIS A 114 9.01 5.78 -17.91
C HIS A 114 9.45 7.22 -18.14
#